data_AF-A0AAW6GY63-F1
#
_entry.id   AF-A0AAW6GY63-F1
#
_cell.length_a   1.000
_cell.length_b   1.000
_cell.length_c   1.000
_cell.angle_alpha   90.00
_cell.angle_beta   90.00
_cell.angle_gamma   90.00
#
_symmetry.space_group_name_H-M   'P 1'
#
loop_
_entity.id
_entity.type
_entity.pdbx_description
1 polymer ?
#
loop_
_entity_poly.entity_id
_entity_poly.type
_entity_poly.pdbx_seq_one_letter_code
_entity_poly.pdbx_strand_id
1 'polypeptide(L)' 'MKRLLFITLLIGYIYPCVAQDKPIRTEETLEETVIYKKTTTFRVDGYTYQCDVDDGSQFVTLHNKENKLTYKDIV' A
#
# COMPACT_ATOMS: atom_id res chain seq x y z
N MET A 1 51.87 -19.92 16.56
CA MET A 1 50.52 -20.41 16.21
C MET A 1 49.36 -19.56 16.75
N LYS A 2 49.61 -18.40 17.39
CA LYS A 2 48.53 -17.56 17.95
C LYS A 2 48.14 -16.37 17.06
N ARG A 3 49.05 -15.88 16.21
CA ARG A 3 48.81 -14.76 15.27
C ARG A 3 47.92 -15.13 14.08
N LEU A 4 48.01 -16.36 13.58
CA LEU A 4 47.20 -16.83 12.44
C LEU A 4 45.71 -16.96 12.81
N LEU A 5 45.42 -17.35 14.07
CA LEU A 5 44.08 -17.45 14.62
C LEU A 5 43.36 -16.09 14.74
N PHE A 6 44.11 -15.00 14.99
CA PHE A 6 43.54 -13.65 15.06
C PHE A 6 43.16 -13.10 13.68
N ILE A 7 43.92 -13.44 12.64
CA ILE A 7 43.66 -12.97 11.27
C ILE A 7 42.41 -13.66 10.71
N THR A 8 42.20 -14.95 10.97
CA THR A 8 40.98 -15.66 10.57
C THR A 8 39.74 -15.19 11.34
N LEU A 9 39.90 -14.82 12.62
CA LEU A 9 38.82 -14.23 13.44
C LEU A 9 38.40 -12.85 12.91
N LEU A 10 39.35 -12.02 12.48
CA LEU A 10 39.07 -10.67 11.94
C LEU A 10 38.36 -10.72 10.59
N ILE A 11 38.73 -11.65 9.70
CA ILE A 11 38.09 -11.79 8.38
C ILE A 11 36.64 -12.31 8.54
N GLY A 12 36.39 -13.22 9.49
CA GLY A 12 35.03 -13.70 9.81
C GLY A 12 34.13 -12.68 10.50
N TYR A 13 34.70 -11.58 11.03
CA TYR A 13 33.94 -10.49 11.65
C TYR A 13 33.47 -9.43 10.65
N ILE A 14 34.05 -9.39 9.44
CA ILE A 14 33.84 -8.30 8.46
C ILE A 14 32.79 -8.68 7.39
N TYR A 15 32.43 -9.95 7.21
CA TYR A 15 31.35 -10.36 6.30
C TYR A 15 30.62 -11.59 6.89
N PRO A 16 29.27 -11.63 6.99
CA PRO A 16 28.35 -10.96 6.09
C PRO A 16 27.12 -10.35 6.82
N CYS A 17 27.02 -9.03 6.86
CA CYS A 17 25.69 -8.43 6.73
C CYS A 17 25.38 -8.40 5.22
N VAL A 18 25.11 -9.56 4.63
CA VAL A 18 24.15 -9.54 3.53
C VAL A 18 22.86 -9.12 4.22
N ALA A 19 22.55 -7.83 4.15
CA ALA A 19 21.18 -7.40 4.18
C ALA A 19 20.48 -8.32 3.17
N GLN A 20 19.71 -9.29 3.68
CA GLN A 20 18.57 -9.74 2.91
C GLN A 20 17.71 -8.50 2.85
N ASP A 21 18.00 -7.64 1.87
CA ASP A 21 17.01 -6.80 1.23
C ASP A 21 16.02 -7.80 0.66
N LYS A 22 15.16 -8.34 1.54
CA LYS A 22 13.91 -8.96 1.13
C LYS A 22 13.34 -7.88 0.23
N PRO A 23 13.21 -8.11 -1.08
CA PRO A 23 12.69 -7.08 -1.95
C PRO A 23 11.35 -6.72 -1.34
N ILE A 24 11.23 -5.50 -0.83
CA ILE A 24 9.95 -4.90 -0.53
C ILE A 24 9.29 -4.93 -1.90
N ARG A 25 8.43 -5.92 -2.13
CA ARG A 25 7.71 -6.07 -3.38
C ARG A 25 6.65 -4.97 -3.37
N THR A 26 7.09 -3.75 -3.65
CA THR A 26 6.27 -2.59 -4.00
C THR A 26 5.82 -2.73 -5.45
N GLU A 27 5.19 -3.86 -5.78
CA GLU A 27 4.51 -4.05 -7.05
C GLU A 27 3.01 -4.10 -6.74
N GLU A 28 2.46 -2.96 -6.35
CA GLU A 28 1.02 -2.75 -6.38
C GLU A 28 0.67 -2.36 -7.83
N THR A 29 0.00 -3.27 -8.53
CA THR A 29 -0.48 -3.03 -9.89
C THR A 29 -1.92 -2.56 -9.83
N LEU A 30 -2.32 -1.74 -10.81
CA LEU A 30 -3.73 -1.42 -11.00
C LEU A 30 -4.52 -2.72 -11.24
N GLU A 31 -5.71 -2.82 -10.66
CA GLU A 31 -6.63 -3.91 -10.94
C GLU A 31 -6.97 -3.93 -12.44
N GLU A 32 -6.95 -5.12 -13.04
CA GLU A 32 -7.24 -5.31 -14.47
C GLU A 32 -8.71 -5.00 -14.82
N THR A 33 -9.57 -4.89 -13.80
CA THR A 33 -11.00 -4.61 -13.96
C THR A 33 -11.42 -3.33 -13.26
N VAL A 34 -12.32 -2.58 -13.89
CA VAL A 34 -12.90 -1.38 -13.28
C VAL A 34 -13.73 -1.77 -12.06
N ILE A 35 -13.33 -1.29 -10.88
CA ILE A 35 -13.96 -1.64 -9.60
C ILE A 35 -15.19 -0.77 -9.33
N TYR A 36 -15.15 0.51 -9.73
CA TYR A 36 -16.15 1.54 -9.41
C TYR A 36 -17.20 1.71 -10.52
N LYS A 37 -17.92 0.64 -10.85
CA LYS A 37 -18.86 0.64 -11.99
C LYS A 37 -20.26 1.15 -11.65
N LYS A 38 -20.66 1.05 -10.39
CA LYS A 38 -22.02 1.37 -9.92
C LYS A 38 -21.98 1.84 -8.49
N THR A 39 -23.04 2.52 -8.06
CA THR A 39 -23.19 2.95 -6.67
C THR A 39 -23.09 1.77 -5.71
N THR A 40 -22.06 1.77 -4.87
CA THR A 40 -21.67 0.62 -4.02
C THR A 40 -21.05 1.12 -2.71
N THR A 41 -21.39 0.47 -1.59
CA THR A 41 -20.67 0.65 -0.32
C THR A 41 -19.59 -0.43 -0.19
N PHE A 42 -18.34 -0.04 -0.03
CA PHE A 42 -17.21 -0.94 0.24
C PHE A 42 -16.91 -0.96 1.74
N ARG A 43 -16.89 -2.14 2.33
CA ARG A 43 -16.48 -2.36 3.73
C ARG A 43 -15.09 -2.95 3.73
N VAL A 44 -14.13 -2.21 4.27
CA VAL A 44 -12.73 -2.60 4.41
C VAL A 44 -12.42 -2.65 5.91
N ASP A 45 -11.38 -3.37 6.31
CA ASP A 45 -11.01 -3.50 7.72
C ASP A 45 -10.78 -2.11 8.35
N GLY A 46 -11.70 -1.70 9.22
CA GLY A 46 -11.67 -0.42 9.94
C GLY A 46 -12.29 0.78 9.23
N TYR A 47 -12.70 0.67 7.95
CA TYR A 47 -13.25 1.80 7.18
C TYR A 47 -14.40 1.39 6.26
N THR A 48 -15.33 2.30 6.04
CA THR A 48 -16.41 2.13 5.06
C THR A 48 -16.34 3.23 4.02
N TYR A 49 -16.21 2.86 2.76
CA TYR A 49 -16.25 3.80 1.64
C TYR A 49 -17.62 3.74 0.95
N GLN A 50 -18.07 4.89 0.48
CA GLN A 50 -19.20 5.03 -0.42
C GLN A 50 -18.66 5.45 -1.79
N CYS A 51 -19.01 4.67 -2.80
CA CYS A 51 -18.79 4.97 -4.20
C CYS A 51 -20.16 5.30 -4.79
N ASP A 52 -20.37 6.55 -5.19
CA ASP A 52 -21.56 6.99 -5.91
C ASP A 52 -21.19 7.16 -7.39
N VAL A 53 -21.94 6.51 -8.27
CA VAL A 53 -21.71 6.56 -9.72
C VAL A 53 -22.94 7.16 -10.37
N ASP A 54 -22.74 8.21 -11.14
CA ASP A 54 -23.80 8.82 -11.96
C ASP A 54 -23.99 8.00 -13.24
N ASP A 55 -25.15 7.36 -13.42
CA ASP A 55 -25.43 6.46 -14.54
C ASP A 55 -25.47 7.18 -15.91
N GLY A 56 -25.63 8.50 -15.93
CA GLY A 56 -25.66 9.29 -17.16
C GLY A 56 -24.27 9.63 -17.69
N SER A 57 -23.39 10.12 -16.81
CA SER A 57 -22.04 10.57 -17.13
C SER A 57 -20.95 9.55 -16.83
N GLN A 58 -21.28 8.48 -16.10
CA GLN A 58 -20.33 7.53 -15.51
C GLN A 58 -19.34 8.19 -14.52
N PHE A 59 -19.65 9.39 -14.02
CA PHE A 59 -18.78 10.08 -13.06
C PHE A 59 -18.83 9.39 -11.70
N VAL A 60 -17.65 9.23 -11.08
CA VAL A 60 -17.48 8.51 -9.81
C VAL A 60 -17.11 9.48 -8.70
N THR A 61 -17.89 9.46 -7.62
CA THR A 61 -17.56 10.12 -6.35
C THR A 61 -17.26 9.06 -5.30
N LEU A 62 -15.98 8.83 -5.03
CA LEU A 62 -15.51 7.90 -4.00
C LEU A 62 -15.11 8.66 -2.73
N HIS A 63 -15.74 8.35 -1.60
CA HIS A 63 -15.46 9.02 -0.33
C HIS A 63 -15.62 8.08 0.86
N ASN A 64 -14.98 8.41 1.98
CA ASN A 64 -15.29 7.75 3.25
C ASN A 64 -16.75 8.04 3.61
N LYS A 65 -17.53 7.00 3.90
CA LYS A 65 -18.98 7.09 4.17
C LYS A 65 -19.32 7.94 5.39
N GLU A 66 -18.37 8.12 6.29
CA GLU A 66 -18.54 8.99 7.46
C GLU A 66 -18.45 10.49 7.10
N ASN A 67 -17.86 10.84 5.95
CA ASN A 67 -17.70 12.23 5.53
C ASN A 67 -19.07 12.92 5.37
N LYS A 68 -19.19 14.15 5.87
CA LYS A 68 -20.44 14.94 5.87
C LYS A 68 -20.41 16.13 4.92
N LEU A 69 -19.28 16.33 4.24
CA LEU A 69 -19.03 17.51 3.40
C LEU A 69 -18.94 17.20 1.91
N THR A 70 -19.08 15.92 1.49
CA THR A 70 -18.91 15.49 0.09
C THR A 70 -19.73 16.31 -0.90
N TYR A 71 -20.96 16.69 -0.53
CA TYR A 71 -21.91 17.40 -1.39
C TYR A 71 -22.29 18.78 -0.84
N LYS A 72 -21.46 19.37 0.03
CA LYS A 72 -21.71 20.71 0.55
C LYS A 72 -20.93 21.74 -0.24
N ASP A 73 -21.62 22.84 -0.58
CA ASP A 73 -20.98 24.02 -1.13
C ASP A 73 -20.14 24.74 -0.07
N ILE A 74 -19.05 25.34 -0.53
CA ILE A 74 -18.25 26.26 0.28
C ILE A 74 -18.98 27.60 0.27
N VAL A 75 -19.21 28.17 1.46
CA VAL A 75 -19.88 29.47 1.67
C VAL A 75 -18.90 30.59 1.92
#